data_AF-A0A2V7QXK6-F1
#
_entry.id   AF-A0A2V7QXK6-F1
#
_cell.length_a   1.000
_cell.length_b   1.000
_cell.length_c   1.000
_cell.angle_alpha   90.00
_cell.angle_beta   90.00
_cell.angle_gamma   90.00
#
_symmetry.space_group_name_H-M   'P 1'
#
loop_
_entity.id
_entity.type
_entity.pdbx_description
1 polymer ?
#
loop_
_entity_poly.entity_id
_entity_poly.type
_entity_poly.pdbx_seq_one_letter_code
_entity_poly.pdbx_strand_id
1 'polypeptide(L)'
;MPVTKTGSNTTAPTQFLQVNGHSYAYRRFGNGSGLPLLCLQHFTGTLDNWDPAVTDPLASGRDVILFDNAGVGRSTGDVPETIAGMTEHSMAFL
;
A
#
# COMPACT_ATOMS: atom_id res chain seq x y z
N MET A 1 -8.21 6.54 28.75
CA MET A 1 -7.53 5.43 28.05
C MET A 1 -6.45 6.04 27.18
N PRO A 2 -5.16 5.68 27.31
CA PRO A 2 -4.17 6.19 26.38
C PRO A 2 -4.38 5.48 25.04
N VAL A 3 -4.67 6.24 23.99
CA VAL A 3 -4.58 5.75 22.61
C VAL A 3 -3.11 5.47 22.36
N THR A 4 -2.70 4.21 22.37
CA THR A 4 -1.43 3.80 21.78
C THR A 4 -1.44 4.36 20.37
N LYS A 5 -0.47 5.21 20.01
CA LYS A 5 -0.41 5.82 18.67
C LYS A 5 -0.13 4.71 17.64
N THR A 6 -1.17 4.04 17.20
CA THR A 6 -1.15 3.12 16.06
C THR A 6 -0.73 3.91 14.82
N GLY A 7 0.09 3.32 13.95
CA GLY A 7 0.49 3.99 12.71
C GLY A 7 -0.74 4.39 11.89
N SER A 8 -0.68 5.56 11.23
CA SER A 8 -1.77 6.08 10.42
C SER A 8 -1.33 6.27 8.98
N ASN A 9 -2.20 5.93 8.01
CA ASN A 9 -1.96 6.18 6.58
C ASN A 9 -1.64 7.66 6.30
N THR A 10 -2.26 8.58 7.04
CA THR A 10 -2.07 10.03 6.85
C THR A 10 -0.68 10.53 7.23
N THR A 11 0.01 9.82 8.14
CA THR A 11 1.34 10.20 8.64
C THR A 11 2.45 9.30 8.13
N ALA A 12 2.10 8.15 7.54
CA ALA A 12 3.05 7.22 6.98
C ALA A 12 3.74 7.85 5.75
N PRO A 13 5.08 7.88 5.69
CA PRO A 13 5.76 8.41 4.53
C PRO A 13 5.50 7.52 3.32
N THR A 14 5.27 8.15 2.15
CA THR A 14 5.32 7.43 0.88
C THR A 14 6.76 7.00 0.62
N GLN A 15 6.96 5.71 0.47
CA GLN A 15 8.21 5.05 0.14
C GLN A 15 8.15 4.54 -1.29
N PHE A 16 9.32 4.21 -1.84
CA PHE A 16 9.46 3.72 -3.21
C PHE A 16 10.32 2.47 -3.25
N LEU A 17 9.84 1.43 -3.93
CA LEU A 17 10.58 0.19 -4.17
C LEU A 17 10.93 0.09 -5.66
N GLN A 18 12.21 -0.10 -5.97
CA GLN A 18 12.70 -0.30 -7.34
C GLN A 18 12.79 -1.80 -7.66
N VAL A 19 12.05 -2.28 -8.67
CA VAL A 19 12.10 -3.67 -9.14
C VAL A 19 11.95 -3.69 -10.65
N ASN A 20 12.83 -4.42 -11.34
CA ASN A 20 12.77 -4.63 -12.80
C ASN A 20 12.59 -3.35 -13.63
N GLY A 21 13.18 -2.23 -13.19
CA GLY A 21 13.07 -0.93 -13.88
C GLY A 21 11.79 -0.15 -13.58
N HIS A 22 10.92 -0.66 -12.71
CA HIS A 22 9.74 0.04 -12.20
C HIS A 22 9.95 0.52 -10.76
N SER A 23 9.37 1.67 -10.45
CA SER A 23 9.31 2.25 -9.12
C SER A 23 7.89 2.12 -8.59
N TYR A 24 7.67 1.37 -7.51
CA TYR A 24 6.36 1.23 -6.86
C TYR A 24 6.27 2.14 -5.64
N ALA A 25 5.29 3.03 -5.61
CA ALA A 25 4.97 3.84 -4.45
C ALA A 25 4.14 3.04 -3.44
N TYR A 26 4.51 3.13 -2.16
CA TYR A 26 3.77 2.45 -1.09
C TYR A 26 3.85 3.21 0.24
N ARG A 27 2.92 2.92 1.15
CA ARG A 27 2.98 3.29 2.56
C ARG A 27 2.92 2.02 3.40
N ARG A 28 3.80 1.91 4.39
CA ARG A 28 3.79 0.84 5.38
C ARG A 28 3.70 1.46 6.77
N PHE A 29 2.73 1.01 7.55
CA PHE A 29 2.48 1.50 8.90
C PHE A 29 1.78 0.43 9.74
N GLY A 30 1.71 0.67 11.04
CA GLY A 30 1.24 -0.32 12.00
C GLY A 30 2.40 -0.84 12.86
N ASN A 31 2.06 -1.74 13.76
CA ASN A 31 3.02 -2.40 14.64
C ASN A 31 2.43 -3.72 15.13
N GLY A 32 3.30 -4.66 15.51
CA GLY A 32 2.92 -5.96 16.08
C GLY A 32 3.51 -7.13 15.31
N SER A 33 3.19 -8.35 15.77
CA SER A 33 3.73 -9.60 15.23
C SER A 33 2.78 -10.32 14.27
N GLY A 34 1.60 -9.75 13.99
CA GLY A 34 0.66 -10.31 13.01
C GLY A 34 1.20 -10.24 11.59
N LEU A 35 0.72 -11.13 10.71
CA LEU A 35 1.09 -11.13 9.29
C LEU A 35 0.77 -9.78 8.63
N PRO A 36 1.68 -9.24 7.79
CA PRO A 36 1.41 -8.02 7.03
C PRO A 36 0.15 -8.16 6.17
N LEU A 37 -0.62 -7.08 6.06
CA LEU A 37 -1.78 -6.97 5.20
C LEU A 37 -1.45 -6.06 4.02
N LEU A 38 -1.39 -6.62 2.80
CA LEU A 38 -1.31 -5.85 1.57
C LEU A 38 -2.73 -5.47 1.12
N CYS A 39 -2.97 -4.17 0.93
CA CYS A 39 -4.25 -3.66 0.47
C CYS A 39 -4.19 -3.32 -1.03
N LEU A 40 -5.09 -3.90 -1.82
CA LEU A 40 -5.24 -3.61 -3.24
C LEU A 40 -6.39 -2.61 -3.43
N GLN A 41 -6.13 -1.53 -4.17
CA GLN A 41 -7.05 -0.40 -4.30
C GLN A 41 -8.19 -0.65 -5.30
N HIS A 42 -9.28 0.10 -5.18
CA HIS A 42 -10.38 0.13 -6.13
C HIS A 42 -10.02 0.85 -7.45
N PHE A 43 -10.92 0.80 -8.44
CA PHE A 43 -10.76 1.48 -9.73
C PHE A 43 -10.48 2.98 -9.56
N THR A 44 -9.44 3.47 -10.25
CA THR A 44 -8.87 4.84 -10.20
C THR A 44 -8.21 5.28 -8.90
N GLY A 45 -8.31 4.50 -7.83
CA GLY A 45 -7.77 4.92 -6.54
C GLY A 45 -6.24 4.87 -6.49
N THR A 46 -5.68 5.68 -5.59
CA THR A 46 -4.26 5.75 -5.24
C THR A 46 -4.07 5.59 -3.72
N LEU A 47 -2.84 5.74 -3.21
CA LEU A 47 -2.55 5.80 -1.77
C LEU A 47 -3.42 6.80 -1.00
N ASP A 48 -3.82 7.90 -1.64
CA ASP A 48 -4.55 9.01 -1.00
C ASP A 48 -6.08 8.76 -0.93
N ASN A 49 -6.57 7.70 -1.57
CA ASN A 49 -8.00 7.34 -1.55
C ASN A 49 -8.38 6.38 -0.41
N TRP A 50 -7.41 5.88 0.35
CA TRP A 50 -7.66 5.03 1.51
C TRP A 50 -8.16 5.86 2.71
N ASP A 51 -9.35 5.53 3.21
CA ASP A 51 -9.89 6.13 4.43
C ASP A 51 -9.07 5.69 5.67
N PRO A 52 -8.47 6.62 6.43
CA PRO A 52 -7.79 6.31 7.70
C PRO A 52 -8.70 5.63 8.72
N ALA A 53 -10.00 5.93 8.71
CA ALA A 53 -10.97 5.28 9.61
C ALA A 53 -11.09 3.77 9.34
N VAL A 54 -10.73 3.31 8.14
CA VAL A 54 -10.67 1.89 7.78
C VAL A 54 -9.28 1.32 8.00
N THR A 55 -8.24 2.02 7.54
CA THR A 55 -6.88 1.47 7.50
C THR A 55 -6.12 1.53 8.83
N ASP A 56 -6.33 2.57 9.65
CA ASP A 56 -5.62 2.74 10.92
C ASP A 56 -6.01 1.66 11.96
N PRO A 57 -7.30 1.25 12.10
CA PRO A 57 -7.65 0.13 12.98
C PRO A 57 -7.07 -1.21 12.54
N LEU A 58 -6.93 -1.46 11.23
CA LEU A 58 -6.31 -2.69 10.69
C LEU A 58 -4.82 -2.80 11.03
N ALA A 59 -4.17 -1.65 11.24
CA ALA A 59 -2.75 -1.54 11.62
C ALA A 59 -2.49 -1.80 13.11
N SER A 60 -3.54 -2.11 13.88
CA SER A 60 -3.41 -2.54 15.28
C SER A 60 -2.99 -4.02 15.34
N GLY A 61 -1.72 -4.27 15.64
CA GLY A 61 -1.18 -5.63 15.83
C GLY A 61 -0.57 -6.28 14.59
N ARG A 62 -0.51 -5.58 13.46
CA ARG A 62 0.19 -6.00 12.23
C ARG A 62 0.63 -4.78 11.41
N ASP A 63 1.49 -5.03 10.43
CA ASP A 63 1.75 -4.06 9.38
C ASP A 63 0.61 -4.01 8.36
N VAL A 64 0.24 -2.81 7.94
CA VAL A 64 -0.60 -2.54 6.78
C VAL A 64 0.29 -1.92 5.71
N ILE A 65 0.17 -2.45 4.49
CA ILE A 65 0.91 -2.00 3.31
C ILE A 65 -0.13 -1.55 2.27
N LEU A 66 -0.12 -0.26 1.97
CA LEU A 66 -0.88 0.33 0.86
C LEU A 66 0.10 0.52 -0.28
N PHE A 67 -0.25 0.08 -1.49
CA PHE A 67 0.64 0.19 -2.65
C PHE A 67 -0.12 0.74 -3.86
N ASP A 68 0.58 1.51 -4.69
CA ASP A 68 0.12 1.89 -6.02
C ASP A 68 0.72 0.89 -7.02
N ASN A 69 -0.12 0.25 -7.84
CA ASN A 69 0.34 -0.69 -8.87
C ASN A 69 1.05 0.05 -10.03
N ALA A 70 1.69 -0.68 -10.96
CA ALA A 70 2.38 -0.09 -12.10
C ALA A 70 1.48 0.91 -12.86
N GLY A 71 2.04 2.08 -13.17
CA GLY A 71 1.34 3.18 -13.84
C GLY A 71 0.24 3.88 -13.02
N VAL A 72 0.02 3.50 -11.75
CA VAL A 72 -0.99 4.11 -10.88
C VAL A 72 -0.33 5.12 -9.94
N GLY A 73 -0.99 6.26 -9.73
CA GLY A 73 -0.61 7.23 -8.72
C GLY A 73 0.83 7.71 -8.87
N ARG A 74 1.68 7.35 -7.90
CA ARG A 74 3.11 7.74 -7.89
C ARG A 74 4.04 6.62 -8.38
N SER A 75 3.50 5.48 -8.80
CA SER A 75 4.28 4.39 -9.41
C SER A 75 4.57 4.67 -10.88
N THR A 76 5.71 4.19 -11.37
CA THR A 76 6.10 4.32 -12.78
C THR A 76 5.62 3.13 -13.62
N GLY A 77 5.87 3.19 -14.93
CA GLY A 77 5.45 2.17 -15.89
C GLY A 77 4.05 2.42 -16.44
N ASP A 78 3.52 1.44 -17.17
CA ASP A 78 2.20 1.49 -17.78
C ASP A 78 1.21 0.62 -17.00
N VAL A 79 -0.06 1.03 -16.99
CA VAL A 79 -1.13 0.25 -16.37
C VAL A 79 -1.41 -0.98 -17.25
N PRO A 80 -1.29 -2.22 -16.73
CA PRO A 80 -1.60 -3.41 -17.52
C PRO A 80 -3.07 -3.45 -17.94
N GLU A 81 -3.33 -3.95 -19.15
CA GLU A 81 -4.70 -4.08 -19.69
C GLU A 81 -5.50 -5.24 -19.07
N THR A 82 -4.87 -6.06 -18.22
CA THR A 82 -5.49 -7.24 -17.60
C THR A 82 -5.24 -7.31 -16.11
N ILE A 83 -6.17 -7.95 -15.38
CA ILE A 83 -6.00 -8.24 -13.94
C ILE A 83 -4.81 -9.18 -13.69
N ALA A 84 -4.52 -10.09 -14.61
CA ALA A 84 -3.35 -10.96 -14.51
C ALA A 84 -2.04 -10.15 -14.53
N GLY A 85 -1.91 -9.19 -15.46
CA GLY A 85 -0.77 -8.29 -15.49
C GLY A 85 -0.66 -7.42 -14.22
N MET A 86 -1.78 -6.90 -13.71
CA MET A 86 -1.80 -6.20 -12.42
C MET A 86 -1.33 -7.09 -11.26
N THR A 87 -1.65 -8.39 -11.31
CA THR A 87 -1.23 -9.37 -10.30
C THR A 87 0.27 -9.64 -10.39
N GLU A 88 0.84 -9.74 -11.59
CA GLU A 88 2.29 -9.91 -11.80
C GLU A 88 3.10 -8.78 -11.14
N HIS A 89 2.64 -7.53 -11.30
CA HIS A 89 3.27 -6.39 -10.62
C HIS A 89 3.09 -6.42 -9.10
N SER A 90 1.93 -6.86 -8.61
CA SER A 90 1.70 -7.03 -7.16
C SER A 90 2.62 -8.10 -6.57
N MET A 91 2.89 -9.18 -7.33
CA MET A 91 3.82 -10.23 -6.96
C MET A 91 5.28 -9.77 -7.03
N ALA A 92 5.63 -8.91 -8.00
CA ALA A 92 6.98 -8.34 -8.09
C ALA A 92 7.29 -7.32 -6.97
N PHE A 93 6.25 -6.71 -6.39
CA PHE A 93 6.37 -5.80 -5.26
C PHE A 93 6.64 -6.52 -3.92
N LEU A 94 6.12 -7.73 -3.75
CA LEU A 94 6.25 -8.55 -2.54
C LEU A 94 7.62 -9.25 -2.44
#